data_AF-A0A2V7S697-F1
#
_entry.id   AF-A0A2V7S697-F1
#
_cell.length_a   1.000
_cell.length_b   1.000
_cell.length_c   1.000
_cell.angle_alpha   90.00
_cell.angle_beta   90.00
_cell.angle_gamma   90.00
#
_symmetry.space_group_name_H-M   'P 1'
#
loop_
_entity.id
_entity.type
_entity.pdbx_description
1 polymer ?
#
loop_
_entity_poly.entity_id
_entity_poly.type
_entity_poly.pdbx_seq_one_letter_code
_entity_poly.pdbx_strand_id
1 'polypeptide(L)'
;LARARPKAVREAWDGLGYYARAANLHALAKQVSGAGCQVPDDPEALIKLPGVGRYTAGAVAAFAYERPVPAVDTNVARVIRRVFFGMRDAGSGMREVRQLAAALVPRDGKRAWKFNQAIMELGALICVARVPRCGDCPVRGECKTGRRIGRR
;
A
#
# COMPACT_ATOMS: atom_id res chain seq x y z
N LEU A 1 12.77 -5.91 19.64
CA LEU A 1 13.35 -4.99 18.63
C LEU A 1 13.98 -3.74 19.25
N ALA A 2 13.24 -2.89 19.98
CA ALA A 2 13.77 -1.61 20.52
C ALA A 2 15.04 -1.72 21.38
N ARG A 3 15.17 -2.82 22.14
CA ARG A 3 16.33 -3.08 23.02
C ARG A 3 17.52 -3.74 22.30
N ALA A 4 17.40 -4.07 21.01
CA ALA A 4 18.46 -4.73 20.28
C ALA A 4 19.64 -3.78 20.01
N ARG A 5 20.85 -4.35 19.85
CA ARG A 5 22.00 -3.57 19.37
C ARG A 5 21.81 -3.25 17.88
N PRO A 6 22.19 -2.05 17.39
CA PRO A 6 22.04 -1.72 15.97
C PRO A 6 22.71 -2.72 15.02
N LYS A 7 23.84 -3.33 15.44
CA LYS A 7 24.53 -4.38 14.67
C LYS A 7 23.64 -5.60 14.45
N ALA A 8 23.01 -6.12 15.51
CA ALA A 8 22.13 -7.29 15.43
C ALA A 8 20.92 -7.05 14.53
N VAL A 9 20.37 -5.82 14.52
CA VAL A 9 19.28 -5.47 13.60
C VAL A 9 19.74 -5.42 12.14
N ARG A 10 20.97 -4.93 11.89
CA ARG A 10 21.54 -4.94 10.54
C ARG A 10 21.85 -6.36 10.06
N GLU A 11 22.46 -7.18 10.91
CA GLU A 11 22.77 -8.59 10.60
C GLU A 11 21.49 -9.37 10.27
N ALA A 12 20.40 -9.16 11.03
CA ALA A 12 19.10 -9.76 10.74
C ALA A 12 18.44 -9.24 9.43
N TRP A 13 18.96 -8.15 8.87
CA TRP A 13 18.47 -7.55 7.61
C TRP A 13 19.33 -7.92 6.40
N ASP A 14 20.43 -8.65 6.60
CA ASP A 14 21.34 -8.98 5.52
C ASP A 14 20.65 -9.77 4.41
N GLY A 15 20.97 -9.42 3.15
CA GLY A 15 20.33 -9.98 1.96
C GLY A 15 19.03 -9.29 1.52
N LEU A 16 18.39 -8.45 2.35
CA LEU A 16 17.13 -7.78 1.99
C LEU A 16 17.30 -6.44 1.23
N GLY A 17 18.53 -5.90 1.20
CA GLY A 17 18.85 -4.60 0.60
C GLY A 17 18.17 -3.40 1.29
N TYR A 18 18.46 -2.19 0.80
CA TYR A 18 17.94 -0.93 1.35
C TYR A 18 18.09 -0.81 2.88
N TYR A 19 19.32 -0.92 3.38
CA TYR A 19 19.65 -0.96 4.82
C TYR A 19 19.16 0.25 5.64
N ALA A 20 18.88 1.39 5.00
CA ALA A 20 18.22 2.51 5.66
C ALA A 20 16.86 2.11 6.28
N ARG A 21 16.16 1.13 5.70
CA ARG A 21 14.91 0.57 6.27
C ARG A 21 15.15 -0.13 7.60
N ALA A 22 16.24 -0.89 7.74
CA ALA A 22 16.60 -1.55 9.00
C ALA A 22 16.88 -0.52 10.10
N ALA A 23 17.66 0.52 9.76
CA ALA A 23 17.98 1.60 10.67
C ALA A 23 16.71 2.36 11.12
N ASN A 24 15.84 2.71 10.17
CA ASN A 24 14.58 3.40 10.45
C ASN A 24 13.62 2.55 11.27
N LEU A 25 13.46 1.26 10.95
CA LEU A 25 12.62 0.34 11.71
C LEU A 25 13.10 0.22 13.16
N HIS A 26 14.41 0.17 13.37
CA HIS A 26 14.98 0.15 14.71
C HIS A 26 14.72 1.46 15.47
N ALA A 27 14.92 2.61 14.82
CA ALA A 27 14.64 3.93 15.40
C ALA A 27 13.15 4.09 15.75
N LEU A 28 12.25 3.65 14.86
CA LEU A 28 10.81 3.61 15.10
C LEU A 28 10.48 2.76 16.33
N ALA A 29 11.02 1.55 16.42
CA ALA A 29 10.76 0.66 17.55
C ALA A 29 11.20 1.29 18.88
N LYS A 30 12.34 2.01 18.90
CA LYS A 30 12.79 2.75 20.08
C LYS A 30 11.83 3.89 20.44
N GLN A 31 11.41 4.68 19.45
CA GLN A 31 10.48 5.79 19.67
C GLN A 31 9.13 5.29 20.22
N VAL A 32 8.55 4.25 19.62
CA VAL A 32 7.29 3.66 20.08
C VAL A 32 7.44 3.06 21.48
N SER A 33 8.56 2.38 21.76
CA SER A 33 8.82 1.84 23.10
C SER A 33 8.97 2.92 24.18
N GLY A 34 9.47 4.11 23.81
CA GLY A 34 9.56 5.26 24.71
C GLY A 34 8.22 5.97 24.94
N ALA A 35 7.21 5.71 24.08
CA ALA A 35 5.89 6.32 24.11
C ALA A 35 4.78 5.32 24.51
N GLY A 36 5.08 4.39 25.44
CA GLY A 36 4.09 3.46 25.97
C GLY A 36 3.85 2.20 25.12
N CYS A 37 4.73 1.89 24.18
CA CYS A 37 4.69 0.69 23.33
C CYS A 37 3.44 0.58 22.43
N GLN A 38 2.76 1.68 22.15
CA GLN A 38 1.59 1.71 21.28
C GLN A 38 1.91 2.37 19.94
N VAL A 39 1.72 1.63 18.85
CA VAL A 39 1.78 2.20 17.49
C VAL A 39 0.45 2.94 17.25
N PRO A 40 0.46 4.21 16.83
CA PRO A 40 -0.78 4.94 16.58
C PRO A 40 -1.56 4.32 15.40
N ASP A 41 -2.88 4.44 15.43
CA ASP A 41 -3.75 3.98 14.34
C ASP A 41 -4.12 5.07 13.32
N ASP A 42 -3.77 6.33 13.62
CA ASP A 42 -3.96 7.48 12.74
C ASP A 42 -2.84 7.59 11.70
N PRO A 43 -3.15 7.64 10.39
CA PRO A 43 -2.14 7.81 9.35
C PRO A 43 -1.26 9.05 9.50
N GLU A 44 -1.80 10.18 9.96
CA GLU A 44 -1.03 11.42 10.09
C GLU A 44 -0.04 11.35 11.28
N ALA A 45 -0.41 10.66 12.36
CA ALA A 45 0.52 10.30 13.42
C ALA A 45 1.58 9.28 12.96
N LEU A 46 1.18 8.26 12.20
CA LEU A 46 2.09 7.23 11.68
C LEU A 46 3.18 7.82 10.78
N ILE A 47 2.87 8.79 9.91
CA ILE A 47 3.85 9.44 9.02
C ILE A 47 4.98 10.12 9.79
N LYS A 48 4.76 10.50 11.06
CA LYS A 48 5.79 11.13 11.90
C LYS A 48 6.83 10.14 12.42
N LEU A 49 6.60 8.83 12.23
CA LEU A 49 7.53 7.79 12.68
C LEU A 49 8.68 7.59 11.68
N PRO A 50 9.90 7.24 12.16
CA PRO A 50 11.06 7.02 11.31
C PRO A 50 10.81 6.01 10.18
N GLY A 51 11.06 6.44 8.94
CA GLY A 51 10.92 5.59 7.74
C GLY A 51 9.48 5.28 7.32
N VAL A 52 8.47 5.88 7.95
CA VAL A 52 7.06 5.67 7.58
C VAL A 52 6.64 6.72 6.56
N GLY A 53 6.54 6.30 5.29
CA GLY A 53 5.92 7.10 4.24
C GLY A 53 4.39 6.98 4.22
N ARG A 54 3.72 7.79 3.39
CA ARG A 54 2.26 7.79 3.23
C ARG A 54 1.66 6.41 2.94
N TYR A 55 2.35 5.60 2.13
CA TYR A 55 1.90 4.23 1.85
C TYR A 55 1.92 3.37 3.12
N THR A 56 3.07 3.30 3.81
CA THR A 56 3.22 2.50 5.03
C THR A 56 2.25 2.94 6.12
N ALA A 57 2.03 4.24 6.28
CA ALA A 57 1.04 4.77 7.21
C ALA A 57 -0.39 4.30 6.87
N GLY A 58 -0.81 4.44 5.60
CA GLY A 58 -2.12 3.95 5.15
C GLY A 58 -2.26 2.43 5.29
N ALA A 59 -1.21 1.68 4.99
CA ALA A 59 -1.19 0.22 5.10
C ALA A 59 -1.28 -0.26 6.55
N VAL A 60 -0.52 0.33 7.47
CA VAL A 60 -0.61 -0.01 8.91
C VAL A 60 -2.00 0.33 9.45
N ALA A 61 -2.50 1.54 9.20
CA ALA A 61 -3.83 1.95 9.64
C ALA A 61 -4.93 1.05 9.07
N ALA A 62 -4.88 0.71 7.78
CA ALA A 62 -5.87 -0.13 7.13
C ALA A 62 -5.80 -1.60 7.58
N PHE A 63 -4.60 -2.19 7.65
CA PHE A 63 -4.46 -3.64 7.85
C PHE A 63 -4.33 -4.07 9.31
N ALA A 64 -3.67 -3.27 10.16
CA ALA A 64 -3.51 -3.58 11.57
C ALA A 64 -4.68 -3.07 12.43
N TYR A 65 -5.30 -1.96 12.01
CA TYR A 65 -6.34 -1.27 12.80
C TYR A 65 -7.69 -1.16 12.10
N GLU A 66 -7.85 -1.76 10.91
CA GLU A 66 -9.08 -1.72 10.12
C GLU A 66 -9.63 -0.30 9.91
N ARG A 67 -8.76 0.72 9.88
CA ARG A 67 -9.20 2.08 9.59
C ARG A 67 -9.67 2.19 8.14
N PRO A 68 -10.77 2.91 7.85
CA PRO A 68 -11.31 3.06 6.51
C PRO A 68 -10.51 4.07 5.67
N VAL A 69 -9.23 3.76 5.44
CA VAL A 69 -8.26 4.57 4.70
C VAL A 69 -7.61 3.75 3.59
N PRO A 70 -7.18 4.37 2.49
CA PRO A 70 -6.60 3.63 1.36
C PRO A 70 -5.14 3.25 1.60
N ALA A 71 -4.80 2.00 1.29
CA ALA A 71 -3.42 1.50 1.23
C ALA A 71 -2.92 1.51 -0.23
N VAL A 72 -2.32 2.61 -0.68
CA VAL A 72 -1.94 2.80 -2.09
C VAL A 72 -0.45 2.56 -2.31
N ASP A 73 -0.08 1.34 -2.70
CA ASP A 73 1.24 1.01 -3.23
C ASP A 73 1.31 1.20 -4.77
N THR A 74 2.40 0.78 -5.38
CA THR A 74 2.56 0.84 -6.85
C THR A 74 1.61 -0.09 -7.59
N ASN A 75 1.18 -1.20 -6.99
CA ASN A 75 0.23 -2.16 -7.58
C ASN A 75 -1.19 -1.61 -7.59
N VAL A 76 -1.68 -1.15 -6.44
CA VAL A 76 -2.98 -0.48 -6.29
C VAL A 76 -3.04 0.75 -7.17
N ALA A 77 -2.00 1.57 -7.19
CA ALA A 77 -1.95 2.74 -8.06
C ALA A 77 -2.06 2.37 -9.55
N ARG A 78 -1.43 1.27 -9.98
CA ARG A 78 -1.55 0.76 -11.35
C ARG A 78 -2.95 0.24 -11.67
N VAL A 79 -3.58 -0.48 -10.73
CA VAL A 79 -4.97 -0.96 -10.88
C VAL A 79 -5.91 0.22 -11.07
N ILE A 80 -5.86 1.20 -10.15
CA ILE A 80 -6.72 2.39 -10.20
C ILE A 80 -6.50 3.13 -11.52
N ARG A 81 -5.24 3.32 -11.95
CA ARG A 81 -4.95 3.96 -13.23
C ARG A 81 -5.56 3.25 -14.41
N ARG A 82 -5.37 1.94 -14.51
CA ARG A 82 -5.89 1.16 -15.64
C ARG A 82 -7.41 1.10 -15.66
N VAL A 83 -8.05 1.00 -14.49
CA VAL A 83 -9.51 0.93 -14.37
C VAL A 83 -10.15 2.27 -14.71
N PHE A 84 -9.67 3.37 -14.12
CA PHE A 84 -10.38 4.66 -14.15
C PHE A 84 -9.81 5.69 -15.13
N PHE A 85 -8.54 5.60 -15.50
CA PHE A 85 -7.89 6.56 -16.41
C PHE A 85 -7.49 5.95 -17.76
N GLY A 86 -7.14 4.67 -17.80
CA GLY A 86 -6.67 3.97 -19.02
C GLY A 86 -5.14 3.99 -19.17
N MET A 87 -4.59 3.23 -20.13
CA MET A 87 -3.12 3.10 -20.31
C MET A 87 -2.43 4.32 -20.91
N ARG A 88 -3.17 5.20 -21.59
CA ARG A 88 -2.62 6.40 -22.27
C ARG A 88 -2.66 7.64 -21.40
N ASP A 89 -3.15 7.54 -20.17
CA ASP A 89 -3.21 8.69 -19.29
C ASP A 89 -1.82 8.95 -18.67
N ALA A 90 -1.12 9.94 -19.22
CA ALA A 90 0.10 10.49 -18.66
C ALA A 90 -0.18 11.54 -17.56
N GLY A 91 -1.45 11.89 -17.32
CA GLY A 91 -1.87 13.03 -16.50
C GLY A 91 -2.25 12.70 -15.05
N SER A 92 -2.70 11.49 -14.73
CA SER A 92 -3.05 11.14 -13.33
C SER A 92 -1.81 10.97 -12.44
N GLY A 93 -1.48 12.07 -11.78
CA GLY A 93 -0.53 12.09 -10.68
C GLY A 93 -0.94 11.17 -9.54
N MET A 94 0.01 10.95 -8.62
CA MET A 94 -0.25 10.12 -7.43
C MET A 94 -1.31 10.76 -6.50
N ARG A 95 -1.57 12.07 -6.63
CA ARG A 95 -2.59 12.77 -5.85
C ARG A 95 -3.99 12.34 -6.28
N GLU A 96 -4.30 12.37 -7.57
CA GLU A 96 -5.61 11.97 -8.11
C GLU A 96 -5.88 10.49 -7.81
N VAL A 97 -4.87 9.64 -7.97
CA VAL A 97 -4.97 8.21 -7.64
C VAL A 97 -5.34 8.00 -6.17
N ARG A 98 -4.72 8.74 -5.25
CA ARG A 98 -5.03 8.64 -3.81
C ARG A 98 -6.41 9.17 -3.47
N GLN A 99 -6.83 10.28 -4.09
CA GLN A 99 -8.18 10.82 -3.91
C GLN A 99 -9.24 9.82 -4.35
N LEU A 100 -9.04 9.20 -5.51
CA LEU A 100 -9.95 8.18 -6.01
C LEU A 100 -9.92 6.92 -5.13
N ALA A 101 -8.75 6.49 -4.67
CA ALA A 101 -8.65 5.39 -3.71
C ALA A 101 -9.45 5.68 -2.43
N ALA A 102 -9.32 6.90 -1.88
CA ALA A 102 -10.07 7.31 -0.69
C ALA A 102 -11.59 7.34 -0.91
N ALA A 103 -12.05 7.61 -2.14
CA ALA A 103 -13.45 7.55 -2.50
C ALA A 103 -13.98 6.12 -2.70
N LEU A 104 -13.11 5.18 -3.11
CA LEU A 104 -13.48 3.78 -3.37
C LEU A 104 -13.48 2.91 -2.11
N VAL A 105 -12.61 3.22 -1.14
CA VAL A 105 -12.52 2.45 0.11
C VAL A 105 -13.85 2.56 0.88
N PRO A 106 -14.48 1.42 1.24
CA PRO A 106 -15.66 1.42 2.09
C PRO A 106 -15.43 2.15 3.42
N ARG A 107 -16.47 2.78 3.97
CA ARG A 107 -16.40 3.47 5.27
C ARG A 107 -16.41 2.52 6.47
N ASP A 108 -16.89 1.29 6.28
CA ASP A 108 -16.84 0.23 7.27
C ASP A 108 -15.44 -0.40 7.32
N GLY A 109 -14.87 -0.53 8.52
CA GLY A 109 -13.47 -0.95 8.70
C GLY A 109 -13.15 -2.34 8.17
N LYS A 110 -14.01 -3.33 8.43
CA LYS A 110 -13.83 -4.71 7.94
C LYS A 110 -13.94 -4.78 6.42
N ARG A 111 -14.89 -4.05 5.83
CA ARG A 111 -15.02 -3.96 4.37
C ARG A 111 -13.86 -3.18 3.75
N ALA A 112 -13.36 -2.14 4.41
CA ALA A 112 -12.17 -1.41 3.98
C ALA A 112 -10.93 -2.30 3.98
N TRP A 113 -10.74 -3.08 5.04
CA TRP A 113 -9.67 -4.07 5.14
C TRP A 113 -9.74 -5.07 3.98
N LYS A 114 -10.92 -5.69 3.75
CA LYS A 114 -11.12 -6.63 2.64
C LYS A 114 -10.88 -5.98 1.27
N PHE A 115 -11.35 -4.76 1.08
CA PHE A 115 -11.16 -4.01 -0.17
C PHE A 115 -9.67 -3.74 -0.44
N ASN A 116 -8.93 -3.23 0.55
CA ASN A 116 -7.51 -2.94 0.42
C ASN A 116 -6.69 -4.20 0.12
N GLN A 117 -7.01 -5.33 0.76
CA GLN A 117 -6.39 -6.63 0.44
C GLN A 117 -6.72 -7.05 -1.00
N ALA A 118 -7.99 -7.00 -1.38
CA ALA A 118 -8.44 -7.45 -2.70
C ALA A 118 -7.82 -6.65 -3.85
N ILE A 119 -7.75 -5.32 -3.72
CA ILE A 119 -7.17 -4.47 -4.78
C ILE A 119 -5.64 -4.60 -4.87
N MET A 120 -4.97 -4.81 -3.74
CA MET A 120 -3.53 -5.10 -3.71
C MET A 120 -3.23 -6.44 -4.39
N GLU A 121 -3.97 -7.49 -4.05
CA GLU A 121 -3.83 -8.83 -4.63
C GLU A 121 -4.17 -8.84 -6.12
N LEU A 122 -5.23 -8.13 -6.52
CA LEU A 122 -5.57 -7.91 -7.93
C LEU A 122 -4.40 -7.28 -8.69
N GLY A 123 -3.73 -6.30 -8.09
CA GLY A 123 -2.56 -5.65 -8.67
C GLY A 123 -1.37 -6.60 -8.77
N ALA A 124 -1.15 -7.45 -7.76
CA ALA A 124 -0.03 -8.37 -7.67
C ALA A 124 -0.15 -9.57 -8.63
N LEU A 125 -1.35 -10.15 -8.77
CA LEU A 125 -1.54 -11.43 -9.47
C LEU A 125 -2.12 -11.31 -10.87
N ILE A 126 -2.99 -10.32 -11.12
CA ILE A 126 -3.79 -10.24 -12.35
C ILE A 126 -3.41 -9.01 -13.16
N CYS A 127 -3.53 -7.82 -12.55
CA CYS A 127 -3.23 -6.54 -13.19
C CYS A 127 -1.73 -6.21 -13.11
N VAL A 128 -0.88 -7.15 -13.49
CA VAL A 128 0.59 -7.04 -13.39
C VAL A 128 1.19 -6.01 -14.35
N ALA A 129 2.39 -5.52 -14.06
CA ALA A 129 3.01 -4.40 -14.77
C ALA A 129 3.16 -4.62 -16.28
N ARG A 130 3.69 -5.79 -16.69
CA ARG A 130 4.00 -6.08 -18.10
C ARG A 130 2.77 -6.57 -18.87
N VAL A 131 2.38 -7.82 -18.67
CA VAL A 131 1.28 -8.47 -19.41
C VAL A 131 0.15 -8.79 -18.43
N PRO A 132 -0.85 -7.91 -18.26
CA PRO A 132 -1.96 -8.16 -17.34
C PRO A 132 -2.88 -9.26 -17.87
N ARG A 133 -3.41 -10.08 -16.96
CA ARG A 133 -4.36 -11.17 -17.25
C ARG A 133 -5.78 -10.62 -17.34
N CYS A 134 -6.03 -9.77 -18.34
CA CYS A 134 -7.31 -9.08 -18.43
C CYS A 134 -8.51 -10.02 -18.62
N GLY A 135 -8.32 -11.21 -19.21
CA GLY A 135 -9.35 -12.25 -19.33
C GLY A 135 -9.89 -12.72 -17.99
N ASP A 136 -9.00 -12.86 -16.99
CA ASP A 136 -9.32 -13.35 -15.64
C ASP A 136 -9.70 -12.22 -14.66
N CYS A 137 -9.68 -10.96 -15.13
CA CYS A 137 -9.83 -9.82 -14.24
C CYS A 137 -11.30 -9.61 -13.85
N PRO A 138 -11.66 -9.67 -12.54
CA PRO A 138 -13.04 -9.59 -12.09
C PRO A 138 -13.67 -8.21 -12.35
N VAL A 139 -12.84 -7.17 -12.50
CA VAL A 139 -13.28 -5.80 -12.81
C VAL A 139 -13.07 -5.43 -14.28
N ARG A 140 -12.76 -6.40 -15.16
CA ARG A 140 -12.58 -6.18 -16.61
C ARG A 140 -13.80 -5.46 -17.19
N GLY A 141 -14.98 -5.90 -16.75
CA GLY A 141 -16.27 -5.36 -17.14
C GLY A 141 -16.36 -3.86 -16.97
N GLU A 142 -15.66 -3.24 -16.02
CA GLU A 142 -15.69 -1.79 -15.74
C GLU A 142 -14.36 -1.07 -16.05
N CYS A 143 -13.35 -1.80 -16.50
CA CYS A 143 -11.99 -1.28 -16.64
C CYS A 143 -11.76 -0.60 -18.00
N LYS A 144 -11.45 0.72 -18.02
CA LYS A 144 -11.14 1.47 -19.25
C LYS A 144 -10.01 0.86 -20.08
N THR A 145 -9.04 0.23 -19.42
CA THR A 145 -7.96 -0.53 -20.08
C THR A 145 -8.42 -1.93 -20.51
N GLY A 146 -8.97 -2.70 -19.57
CA GLY A 146 -9.28 -4.12 -19.77
C GLY A 146 -10.36 -4.38 -20.82
N ARG A 147 -11.30 -3.46 -21.01
CA ARG A 147 -12.31 -3.53 -22.09
C ARG A 147 -11.67 -3.45 -23.49
N ARG A 148 -10.49 -2.83 -23.63
CA ARG A 148 -9.78 -2.65 -24.91
C ARG A 148 -8.74 -3.74 -25.20
N ILE A 149 -8.32 -4.47 -24.17
CA ILE A 149 -7.43 -5.62 -24.31
C ILE A 149 -8.32 -6.82 -24.65
N GLY A 150 -8.11 -7.39 -25.85
CA GLY A 150 -8.80 -8.60 -26.30
C GLY A 150 -8.64 -9.73 -25.29
N ARG A 151 -9.62 -10.65 -25.23
CA ARG A 151 -9.47 -11.89 -24.45
C ARG A 151 -8.33 -12.68 -25.11
N ARG A 152 -7.14 -12.65 -24.52
CA ARG A 152 -6.11 -13.67 -24.77
C ARG A 152 -6.28 -14.72 -23.69
#